data_AF-A0ABD5FHW3-F1
#
_entry.id   AF-A0ABD5FHW3-F1
#
_cell.length_a   1.000
_cell.length_b   1.000
_cell.length_c   1.000
_cell.angle_alpha   90.00
_cell.angle_beta   90.00
_cell.angle_gamma   90.00
#
_symmetry.space_group_name_H-M   'P 1'
#
loop_
_entity.id
_entity.type
_entity.pdbx_description
1 polymer ?
#
loop_
_entity_poly.entity_id
_entity_poly.type
_entity_poly.pdbx_seq_one_letter_code
_entity_poly.pdbx_strand_id
1 'polypeptide(L)' 'MRIAFHFLDLTDQSFKKVYFREWNGRNPVFCASRKFAKEYWSEKLANEDIKKLNRAESPRARTLTVRLEE' A
#
# COMPACT_ATOMS: atom_id res chain seq x y z
N MET A 1 10.88 -1.76 -8.10
CA MET A 1 9.89 -2.47 -7.25
C MET A 1 9.02 -1.48 -6.52
N ARG A 2 7.71 -1.75 -6.42
CA ARG A 2 6.68 -0.87 -5.85
C ARG A 2 5.76 -1.72 -4.99
N ILE A 3 5.29 -1.17 -3.88
CA ILE A 3 4.34 -1.88 -3.02
C ILE A 3 2.92 -1.60 -3.53
N ALA A 4 2.22 -2.65 -3.93
CA ALA A 4 0.83 -2.63 -4.35
C ALA A 4 -0.06 -3.23 -3.25
N PHE A 5 -1.07 -2.46 -2.83
CA PHE A 5 -2.10 -2.85 -1.90
C PHE A 5 -3.38 -3.18 -2.66
N HIS A 6 -3.87 -4.38 -2.45
CA HIS A 6 -5.20 -4.81 -2.88
C HIS A 6 -6.07 -4.86 -1.64
N PHE A 7 -7.14 -4.08 -1.62
CA PHE A 7 -8.05 -4.02 -0.49
C PHE A 7 -9.50 -4.05 -0.97
N LEU A 8 -10.37 -4.53 -0.10
CA LEU A 8 -11.81 -4.37 -0.25
C LEU A 8 -12.21 -3.05 0.41
N ASP A 9 -12.75 -2.13 -0.39
CA ASP A 9 -13.37 -0.92 0.12
C ASP A 9 -14.72 -1.29 0.74
N LEU A 10 -14.87 -1.13 2.05
CA LEU A 10 -16.09 -1.53 2.74
C LEU A 10 -17.25 -0.55 2.52
N THR A 11 -16.97 0.64 1.98
CA THR A 11 -17.98 1.67 1.71
C THR A 11 -18.83 1.30 0.51
N ASP A 12 -18.18 0.75 -0.52
CA ASP A 12 -18.77 0.50 -1.84
C ASP A 12 -18.66 -0.99 -2.24
N GLN A 13 -18.10 -1.83 -1.36
CA GLN A 13 -17.82 -3.26 -1.57
C GLN A 13 -17.00 -3.55 -2.83
N SER A 14 -16.22 -2.57 -3.30
CA SER A 14 -15.41 -2.67 -4.50
C SER A 14 -13.96 -3.07 -4.19
N PHE A 15 -13.40 -3.94 -5.03
CA PHE A 15 -12.00 -4.32 -4.98
C PHE A 15 -11.15 -3.21 -5.60
N LYS A 16 -10.25 -2.63 -4.80
CA LYS A 16 -9.39 -1.54 -5.24
C LYS A 16 -7.93 -1.94 -5.11
N LYS A 17 -7.15 -1.48 -6.09
CA LYS A 17 -5.70 -1.57 -6.10
C LYS A 17 -5.12 -0.16 -5.97
N VAL A 18 -4.24 0.02 -5.01
CA VAL A 18 -3.49 1.27 -4.82
C VAL A 18 -2.03 0.96 -4.59
N TYR A 19 -1.18 1.95 -4.79
CA TYR A 19 0.24 1.86 -4.60
C TYR A 19 0.66 2.72 -3.43
N PHE A 20 1.63 2.25 -2.65
CA PHE A 20 2.23 3.09 -1.62
C PHE A 20 3.09 4.19 -2.27
N ARG A 21 2.86 5.44 -1.87
CA ARG A 21 3.57 6.61 -2.41
C ARG A 21 4.62 7.12 -1.43
N GLU A 22 4.23 7.42 -0.21
CA GLU A 22 5.13 7.99 0.80
C GLU A 22 4.49 7.95 2.18
N TRP A 23 5.28 8.22 3.21
CA TRP A 23 4.79 8.46 4.56
C TRP A 23 4.58 9.95 4.76
N ASN A 24 3.35 10.37 5.06
CA ASN A 24 3.08 11.72 5.56
C ASN A 24 3.06 11.67 7.10
N GLY A 25 4.24 11.81 7.69
CA GLY A 25 4.45 11.59 9.13
C GLY A 25 4.24 10.12 9.50
N ARG A 26 3.21 9.84 10.32
CA ARG A 26 2.83 8.46 10.71
C ARG A 26 1.78 7.84 9.80
N ASN A 27 1.21 8.63 8.88
CA ASN A 27 0.11 8.19 8.03
C ASN A 27 0.66 7.77 6.65
N PRO A 28 0.35 6.55 6.18
CA PRO A 28 0.76 6.14 4.86
C PRO A 28 -0.11 6.81 3.79
N VAL A 29 0.53 7.34 2.75
CA VAL A 29 -0.14 7.92 1.59
C VAL A 29 -0.10 6.92 0.44
N PHE A 30 -1.26 6.69 -0.16
CA PHE A 30 -1.43 5.79 -1.29
C PHE A 30 -1.88 6.56 -2.53
N CYS A 31 -1.59 6.01 -3.70
CA CYS A 31 -2.01 6.55 -4.99
C CYS A 31 -2.52 5.45 -5.92
N ALA A 32 -3.52 5.74 -6.75
CA ALA A 32 -4.05 4.76 -7.71
C ALA A 32 -3.08 4.50 -8.88
N SER A 33 -2.26 5.49 -9.24
CA SER A 33 -1.34 5.38 -10.38
C SER A 33 0.03 4.89 -9.96
N ARG A 34 0.52 3.88 -10.68
CA ARG A 34 1.85 3.30 -10.53
C ARG A 34 2.98 4.32 -10.74
N LYS A 35 2.76 5.36 -11.57
CA LYS A 35 3.75 6.40 -11.86
C LYS A 35 4.17 7.21 -10.64
N PHE A 36 3.27 7.34 -9.66
CA PHE A 36 3.53 8.09 -8.42
C PHE A 36 3.84 7.18 -7.23
N ALA A 37 3.94 5.87 -7.46
CA ALA A 37 4.29 4.93 -6.42
C ALA A 37 5.75 5.11 -6.00
N LYS A 38 6.04 4.84 -4.72
CA LYS A 38 7.41 4.77 -4.23
C LYS A 38 8.15 3.66 -4.94
N GLU A 39 9.28 4.00 -5.54
CA GLU A 39 10.19 3.03 -6.10
C GLU A 39 11.23 2.61 -5.08
N TYR A 40 11.27 1.31 -4.82
CA TYR A 40 12.23 0.68 -3.94
C TYR A 40 13.34 0.06 -4.79
N TRP A 41 14.57 0.31 -4.37
CA TRP A 41 15.79 -0.27 -4.96
C TRP A 41 16.11 -1.66 -4.41
N SER A 42 15.55 -2.03 -3.26
CA SER A 42 15.73 -3.34 -2.64
C SER A 42 14.43 -3.85 -2.03
N GLU A 43 14.15 -5.15 -2.18
CA GLU A 43 13.04 -5.83 -1.51
C GLU A 43 13.11 -5.68 0.01
N LYS A 44 14.32 -5.59 0.59
CA LYS A 44 14.50 -5.44 2.04
C LYS A 44 13.87 -4.14 2.54
N LEU A 45 14.13 -3.03 1.84
CA LEU A 45 13.56 -1.71 2.15
C LEU A 45 12.04 -1.72 1.98
N ALA A 46 11.55 -2.38 0.93
CA ALA A 46 10.13 -2.49 0.69
C ALA A 46 9.43 -3.31 1.80
N ASN A 47 10.05 -4.41 2.24
CA ASN A 47 9.54 -5.24 3.34
C ASN A 47 9.50 -4.51 4.68
N GLU A 48 10.42 -3.60 4.96
CA GLU A 48 10.37 -2.76 6.17
C GLU A 48 9.14 -1.84 6.19
N ASP A 49 8.83 -1.21 5.05
CA ASP A 49 7.62 -0.40 4.91
C ASP A 49 6.36 -1.28 4.94
N ILE A 50 6.34 -2.45 4.29
CA ILE A 50 5.21 -3.41 4.36
C ILE A 50 4.92 -3.82 5.81
N LYS A 51 5.95 -4.12 6.62
CA LYS A 51 5.78 -4.47 8.04
C LYS A 51 5.12 -3.35 8.83
N LYS A 52 5.46 -2.09 8.54
CA LYS A 52 4.83 -0.92 9.17
C LYS A 52 3.40 -0.74 8.69
N LEU A 53 3.15 -0.92 7.40
CA LEU A 53 1.83 -0.78 6.78
C LEU A 53 0.85 -1.86 7.26
N ASN A 54 1.30 -3.10 7.45
CA ASN A 54 0.47 -4.18 8.00
C ASN A 54 0.06 -3.97 9.46
N ARG A 55 0.77 -3.13 10.21
CA ARG A 55 0.37 -2.74 11.58
C ARG A 55 -0.71 -1.66 11.59
N ALA A 56 -0.94 -0.98 10.47
CA ALA A 56 -1.94 0.07 10.37
C ALA A 56 -3.30 -0.57 10.02
N GLU A 57 -4.18 -0.69 11.02
CA GLU A 57 -5.56 -1.12 10.80
C GLU A 57 -6.40 0.07 10.32
N SER A 58 -7.21 -0.16 9.27
CA SER A 58 -8.15 0.83 8.75
C SER A 58 -9.58 0.37 8.97
N PRO A 59 -10.46 1.18 9.59
CA PRO A 59 -11.87 0.82 9.80
C PRO A 59 -12.69 0.80 8.50
N ARG A 60 -12.17 1.37 7.42
CA ARG A 60 -12.89 1.54 6.14
C ARG A 60 -12.39 0.65 5.00
N ALA A 61 -11.27 -0.01 5.19
CA ALA A 61 -10.64 -0.82 4.15
C ALA A 61 -10.08 -2.09 4.75
N ARG A 62 -10.48 -3.23 4.18
CA ARG A 62 -9.91 -4.52 4.55
C ARG A 62 -8.80 -4.85 3.56
N THR A 63 -7.55 -4.73 4.01
CA THR A 63 -6.39 -5.15 3.20
C THR A 63 -6.49 -6.65 2.93
N LEU A 64 -6.52 -7.02 1.65
CA LEU A 64 -6.61 -8.41 1.20
C LEU A 64 -5.22 -8.96 0.91
N THR A 65 -4.41 -8.20 0.19
CA THR A 65 -3.08 -8.64 -0.21
C THR A 65 -2.16 -7.45 -0.43
N VAL A 66 -0.93 -7.58 0.04
CA VAL A 66 0.17 -6.65 -0.26
C VAL A 66 1.15 -7.40 -1.15
N ARG A 67 1.47 -6.84 -2.32
CA ARG A 67 2.40 -7.44 -3.29
C ARG A 67 3.48 -6.44 -3.67
N LEU A 68 4.67 -6.96 -3.99
CA LEU A 68 5.72 -6.19 -4.65
C LEU A 68 5.56 -6.37 -6.16
N GLU A 69 5.45 -5.27 -6.89
CA GLU A 69 5.45 -5.24 -8.35
C GLU A 69 6.74 -4.58 -8.84
N GLU A 70 7.42 -5.18 -9.81
CA GLU A 70 8.49 -4.52 -10.57
C GLU A 70 7.91 -3.54 -11.58
#